data_AF-A0A7R9MQ49-F1
#
_entry.id   AF-A0A7R9MQ49-F1
#
_cell.length_a   1.000
_cell.length_b   1.000
_cell.length_c   1.000
_cell.angle_alpha   90.00
_cell.angle_beta   90.00
_cell.angle_gamma   90.00
#
_symmetry.space_group_name_H-M   'P 1'
#
loop_
_entity.id
_entity.type
_entity.pdbx_description
1 polymer ?
#
loop_
_entity_poly.entity_id
_entity_poly.type
_entity_poly.pdbx_seq_one_letter_code
_entity_poly.pdbx_strand_id
1 'polypeptide(L)'
;RISGQKDKLLWPGIGSFGQVLEWMEEKGGEKTDHHRHTSHLFGVYPGHQFNWETTANLTKASLVSLNARGIDPSSDVREWSFAWRSALYARLRDAENAHSLFRMLMADRNTCANMFGLHPPMQIDGNFGITAAVAEFVVQSHADVIDLLPALPADWKVGHAKGLRARGGHQLDIYWDNHTLNNVLIKSSVAGEVKVKFGNTVKTIKVDPSKP
;
A
#
# COMPACT_ATOMS: atom_id res chain seq x y z
N ARG A 1 21.37 19.12 -15.70
CA ARG A 1 20.10 18.75 -16.39
C ARG A 1 19.70 17.35 -15.90
N ILE A 2 19.02 17.25 -14.75
CA ILE A 2 18.67 15.97 -14.11
C ILE A 2 17.48 15.29 -14.81
N SER A 3 16.51 16.10 -15.28
CA SER A 3 15.33 15.60 -16.00
C SER A 3 15.68 14.68 -17.17
N GLY A 4 16.60 15.12 -18.05
CA GLY A 4 17.01 14.33 -19.21
C GLY A 4 17.85 13.09 -18.91
N GLN A 5 18.25 12.84 -17.66
CA GLN A 5 18.89 11.57 -17.28
C GLN A 5 17.87 10.54 -16.79
N LYS A 6 16.81 10.99 -16.11
CA LYS A 6 15.70 10.12 -15.67
C LYS A 6 15.07 9.40 -16.87
N ASP A 7 14.85 10.13 -17.96
CA ASP A 7 14.21 9.59 -19.17
C ASP A 7 15.07 8.57 -19.93
N LYS A 8 16.36 8.42 -19.55
CA LYS A 8 17.27 7.42 -20.10
C LYS A 8 17.33 6.14 -19.29
N LEU A 9 16.73 6.12 -18.09
CA LEU A 9 16.64 4.90 -17.29
C LEU A 9 15.68 3.92 -17.96
N LEU A 10 16.05 2.64 -17.95
CA LEU A 10 15.17 1.60 -18.43
C LEU A 10 13.91 1.56 -17.56
N TRP A 11 12.74 1.60 -18.20
CA TRP A 11 11.46 1.45 -17.51
C TRP A 11 11.12 -0.04 -17.35
N PRO A 12 10.58 -0.48 -16.20
CA PRO A 12 10.25 -1.88 -15.99
C PRO A 12 9.25 -2.40 -17.03
N GLY A 13 9.55 -3.58 -17.58
CA GLY A 13 8.71 -4.27 -18.55
C GLY A 13 7.65 -5.15 -17.89
N ILE A 14 6.71 -5.62 -18.71
CA ILE A 14 5.74 -6.66 -18.34
C ILE A 14 6.14 -7.94 -19.07
N GLY A 15 6.32 -9.02 -18.31
CA GLY A 15 6.73 -10.32 -18.83
C GLY A 15 5.59 -11.14 -19.42
N SER A 16 5.95 -12.32 -19.93
CA SER A 16 5.06 -13.20 -20.68
C SER A 16 3.86 -13.73 -19.90
N PHE A 17 3.95 -13.84 -18.57
CA PHE A 17 2.82 -14.25 -17.72
C PHE A 17 2.10 -13.07 -17.05
N GLY A 18 2.43 -11.84 -17.45
CA GLY A 18 1.76 -10.62 -17.01
C GLY A 18 2.34 -10.00 -15.74
N GLN A 19 3.51 -10.44 -15.28
CA GLN A 19 4.24 -9.90 -14.13
C GLN A 19 5.05 -8.66 -14.49
N VAL A 20 5.34 -7.80 -13.52
CA VAL A 20 6.46 -6.85 -13.63
C VAL A 20 7.77 -7.64 -13.62
N LEU A 21 8.63 -7.39 -14.61
CA LEU A 21 9.95 -8.02 -14.69
C LEU A 21 10.84 -7.55 -13.54
N GLU A 22 11.43 -8.49 -12.80
CA GLU A 22 12.40 -8.17 -11.74
C GLU A 22 13.77 -7.80 -12.30
N TRP A 23 14.12 -8.37 -13.45
CA TRP A 23 15.35 -8.07 -14.19
C TRP A 23 15.02 -7.35 -15.51
N MET A 24 16.06 -6.86 -16.19
CA MET A 24 15.91 -6.20 -17.50
C MET A 24 15.31 -7.12 -18.57
N GLU A 25 15.50 -8.42 -18.41
CA GLU A 25 14.98 -9.47 -19.27
C GLU A 25 14.22 -10.48 -18.42
N GLU A 26 13.20 -11.09 -19.01
CA GLU A 26 12.45 -12.15 -18.34
C GLU A 26 13.35 -13.34 -18.00
N LYS A 27 13.26 -13.79 -16.74
CA LYS A 27 14.02 -14.95 -16.25
C LYS A 27 13.07 -16.12 -16.00
N GLY A 28 13.54 -17.33 -16.31
CA GLY A 28 12.77 -18.55 -16.05
C GLY A 28 12.58 -18.77 -14.55
N GLY A 29 11.42 -19.34 -14.17
CA GLY A 29 11.12 -19.73 -12.79
C GLY A 29 10.47 -18.65 -11.91
N GLU A 30 10.35 -17.40 -12.40
CA GLU A 30 9.72 -16.29 -11.65
C GLU A 30 8.31 -16.61 -11.14
N LYS A 31 7.53 -17.36 -11.93
CA LYS A 31 6.14 -17.72 -11.62
C LYS A 31 6.03 -18.65 -10.39
N THR A 32 7.09 -19.39 -10.07
CA THR A 32 7.15 -20.34 -8.94
C THR A 32 8.14 -19.88 -7.88
N ASP A 33 8.66 -18.66 -7.99
CA ASP A 33 9.59 -18.09 -7.01
C ASP A 33 8.81 -17.39 -5.89
N HIS A 34 8.96 -17.96 -4.68
CA HIS A 34 8.30 -17.49 -3.47
C HIS A 34 9.21 -16.64 -2.57
N HIS A 35 10.34 -16.17 -3.08
CA HIS A 35 11.32 -15.41 -2.30
C HIS A 35 10.71 -14.25 -1.51
N ARG A 36 11.11 -14.11 -0.24
CA ARG A 36 10.61 -13.09 0.70
C ARG A 36 10.70 -11.65 0.20
N HIS A 37 11.68 -11.31 -0.63
CA HIS A 37 11.81 -9.97 -1.23
C HIS A 37 10.95 -9.81 -2.48
N THR A 38 10.36 -8.62 -2.61
CA THR A 38 9.64 -8.17 -3.81
C THR A 38 10.17 -6.81 -4.26
N SER A 39 11.50 -6.71 -4.37
CA SER A 39 12.22 -5.44 -4.56
C SER A 39 11.79 -4.69 -5.82
N HIS A 40 11.50 -5.41 -6.89
CA HIS A 40 10.98 -4.85 -8.15
C HIS A 40 9.61 -4.18 -8.02
N LEU A 41 8.88 -4.40 -6.91
CA LEU A 41 7.61 -3.75 -6.60
C LEU A 41 7.76 -2.47 -5.76
N PHE A 42 8.98 -1.97 -5.55
CA PHE A 42 9.23 -0.67 -4.90
C PHE A 42 8.41 0.47 -5.51
N GLY A 43 8.18 0.43 -6.83
CA GLY A 43 7.36 1.40 -7.57
C GLY A 43 5.91 1.50 -7.09
N VAL A 44 5.36 0.44 -6.48
CA VAL A 44 4.03 0.40 -5.85
C VAL A 44 4.07 0.98 -4.44
N TYR A 45 5.02 0.52 -3.62
CA TYR A 45 5.23 0.95 -2.24
C TYR A 45 6.70 0.79 -1.84
N PRO A 46 7.30 1.77 -1.13
CA PRO A 46 6.74 3.06 -0.74
C PRO A 46 6.71 4.09 -1.89
N GLY A 47 7.17 3.70 -3.09
CA GLY A 47 7.10 4.52 -4.29
C GLY A 47 5.67 4.86 -4.72
N HIS A 48 5.57 5.56 -5.85
CA HIS A 48 4.29 5.95 -6.44
C HIS A 48 4.32 5.90 -7.97
N GLN A 49 5.32 5.24 -8.55
CA GLN A 49 5.47 5.11 -9.99
C GLN A 49 4.42 4.17 -10.58
N PHE A 50 3.97 3.17 -9.81
CA PHE A 50 2.95 2.21 -10.18
C PHE A 50 1.68 2.48 -9.38
N ASN A 51 0.72 3.18 -9.99
CA ASN A 51 -0.55 3.53 -9.38
C ASN A 51 -1.71 3.42 -10.40
N TRP A 52 -2.93 3.27 -9.87
CA TRP A 52 -4.12 3.05 -10.68
C TRP A 52 -4.49 4.25 -11.56
N GLU A 53 -4.05 5.45 -11.20
CA GLU A 53 -4.42 6.71 -11.83
C GLU A 53 -3.60 6.99 -13.10
N THR A 54 -2.32 6.61 -13.12
CA THR A 54 -1.38 7.00 -14.19
C THR A 54 -0.65 5.84 -14.85
N THR A 55 -0.53 4.68 -14.20
CA THR A 55 0.26 3.54 -14.68
C THR A 55 -0.45 2.20 -14.47
N ALA A 56 -1.78 2.19 -14.69
CA ALA A 56 -2.67 1.07 -14.40
C ALA A 56 -2.21 -0.30 -14.96
N ASN A 57 -1.55 -0.35 -16.13
CA ASN A 57 -1.05 -1.61 -16.68
C ASN A 57 0.07 -2.23 -15.81
N LEU A 58 1.01 -1.40 -15.33
CA LEU A 58 2.07 -1.85 -14.43
C LEU A 58 1.53 -2.13 -13.02
N THR A 59 0.51 -1.40 -12.57
CA THR A 59 -0.18 -1.70 -11.30
C THR A 59 -0.87 -3.07 -11.35
N LYS A 60 -1.58 -3.39 -12.44
CA LYS A 60 -2.15 -4.72 -12.66
C LYS A 60 -1.07 -5.80 -12.70
N ALA A 61 0.02 -5.56 -13.42
CA ALA A 61 1.14 -6.50 -13.50
C ALA A 61 1.83 -6.70 -12.13
N SER A 62 1.88 -5.66 -11.29
CA SER A 62 2.44 -5.74 -9.95
C SER A 62 1.63 -6.67 -9.04
N LEU A 63 0.30 -6.68 -9.20
CA LEU A 63 -0.57 -7.64 -8.50
C LEU A 63 -0.30 -9.08 -8.97
N VAL A 64 -0.05 -9.29 -10.26
CA VAL A 64 0.36 -10.60 -10.80
C VAL A 64 1.70 -11.05 -10.18
N SER A 65 2.71 -10.18 -10.16
CA SER A 65 4.01 -10.47 -9.52
C SER A 65 3.84 -10.83 -8.03
N LEU A 66 3.06 -10.03 -7.30
CA LEU A 66 2.86 -10.22 -5.87
C LEU A 66 2.11 -11.52 -5.56
N ASN A 67 1.09 -11.86 -6.35
CA ASN A 67 0.36 -13.12 -6.22
C ASN A 67 1.23 -14.33 -6.55
N ALA A 68 2.12 -14.23 -7.54
CA ALA A 68 3.06 -15.30 -7.89
C ALA A 68 4.07 -15.57 -6.75
N ARG A 69 4.51 -14.53 -6.03
CA ARG A 69 5.35 -14.68 -4.82
C ARG A 69 4.63 -15.44 -3.70
N GLY A 70 3.30 -15.45 -3.71
CA GLY A 70 2.47 -16.25 -2.80
C GLY A 70 2.55 -15.80 -1.35
N ILE A 71 1.90 -16.57 -0.47
CA ILE A 71 1.84 -16.32 0.98
C ILE A 71 2.17 -17.58 1.79
N ASP A 72 2.86 -18.53 1.18
CA ASP A 72 3.14 -19.84 1.79
C ASP A 72 3.80 -19.66 3.17
N PRO A 73 3.17 -20.10 4.27
CA PRO A 73 3.72 -20.00 5.63
C PRO A 73 5.04 -20.79 5.80
N SER A 74 5.30 -21.77 4.95
CA SER A 74 6.54 -22.56 4.93
C SER A 74 7.69 -21.87 4.17
N SER A 75 7.40 -20.79 3.44
CA SER A 75 8.41 -20.03 2.70
C SER A 75 9.36 -19.23 3.59
N ASP A 76 10.38 -18.65 2.97
CA ASP A 76 11.37 -17.80 3.63
C ASP A 76 10.82 -16.42 4.04
N VAL A 77 9.51 -16.17 3.92
CA VAL A 77 8.82 -14.96 4.37
C VAL A 77 8.97 -14.79 5.90
N ARG A 78 9.25 -13.55 6.31
CA ARG A 78 9.51 -13.12 7.69
C ARG A 78 8.63 -11.93 8.07
N GLU A 79 8.69 -11.48 9.32
CA GLU A 79 7.81 -10.45 9.88
C GLU A 79 7.77 -9.17 9.02
N TRP A 80 8.93 -8.71 8.54
CA TRP A 80 9.00 -7.52 7.69
C TRP A 80 8.37 -7.76 6.32
N SER A 81 8.45 -8.98 5.79
CA SER A 81 7.89 -9.36 4.50
C SER A 81 6.36 -9.35 4.55
N PHE A 82 5.75 -9.79 5.65
CA PHE A 82 4.30 -9.69 5.86
C PHE A 82 3.86 -8.23 5.89
N ALA A 83 4.53 -7.38 6.67
CA ALA A 83 4.24 -5.96 6.73
C ALA A 83 4.38 -5.26 5.36
N TRP A 84 5.48 -5.55 4.65
CA TRP A 84 5.75 -5.01 3.31
C TRP A 84 4.70 -5.42 2.29
N ARG A 85 4.41 -6.72 2.19
CA ARG A 85 3.42 -7.23 1.23
C ARG A 85 2.00 -6.80 1.60
N SER A 86 1.68 -6.61 2.89
CA SER A 86 0.41 -6.05 3.33
C SER A 86 0.21 -4.62 2.81
N ALA A 87 1.23 -3.77 2.92
CA ALA A 87 1.21 -2.42 2.33
C ALA A 87 1.12 -2.43 0.79
N LEU A 88 1.80 -3.38 0.12
CA LEU A 88 1.69 -3.54 -1.33
C LEU A 88 0.26 -3.90 -1.76
N TYR A 89 -0.37 -4.91 -1.14
CA TYR A 89 -1.75 -5.26 -1.44
C TYR A 89 -2.73 -4.11 -1.15
N ALA A 90 -2.49 -3.35 -0.08
CA ALA A 90 -3.28 -2.14 0.20
C ALA A 90 -3.18 -1.11 -0.94
N ARG A 91 -1.96 -0.82 -1.44
CA ARG A 91 -1.74 0.06 -2.61
C ARG A 91 -2.35 -0.49 -3.89
N LEU A 92 -2.44 -1.81 -4.01
CA LEU A 92 -3.08 -2.50 -5.13
C LEU A 92 -4.61 -2.62 -4.98
N ARG A 93 -5.20 -2.04 -3.91
CA ARG A 93 -6.65 -2.09 -3.60
C ARG A 93 -7.19 -3.51 -3.39
N ASP A 94 -6.34 -4.41 -2.92
CA ASP A 94 -6.71 -5.77 -2.56
C ASP A 94 -6.79 -5.89 -1.02
N ALA A 95 -7.94 -5.47 -0.49
CA ALA A 95 -8.17 -5.43 0.96
C ALA A 95 -8.10 -6.82 1.62
N GLU A 96 -8.52 -7.87 0.90
CA GLU A 96 -8.56 -9.22 1.43
C GLU A 96 -7.15 -9.76 1.67
N ASN A 97 -6.29 -9.70 0.65
CA ASN A 97 -4.91 -10.17 0.79
C ASN A 97 -4.09 -9.27 1.72
N ALA A 98 -4.32 -7.96 1.70
CA ALA A 98 -3.70 -7.03 2.64
C ALA A 98 -4.01 -7.38 4.10
N HIS A 99 -5.28 -7.64 4.41
CA HIS A 99 -5.74 -8.04 5.74
C HIS A 99 -5.27 -9.45 6.12
N SER A 100 -5.23 -10.38 5.15
CA SER A 100 -4.70 -11.73 5.38
C SER A 100 -3.26 -11.68 5.90
N LEU A 101 -2.38 -10.94 5.23
CA LEU A 101 -1.00 -10.77 5.68
C LEU A 101 -0.88 -10.04 7.02
N PHE A 102 -1.73 -9.05 7.27
CA PHE A 102 -1.80 -8.39 8.58
C PHE A 102 -2.09 -9.42 9.68
N ARG A 103 -3.08 -10.30 9.49
CA ARG A 103 -3.40 -11.36 10.46
C ARG A 103 -2.27 -12.37 10.61
N MET A 104 -1.61 -12.76 9.51
CA MET A 104 -0.49 -13.69 9.55
C MET A 104 0.72 -13.14 10.31
N LEU A 105 0.98 -11.82 10.22
CA LEU A 105 2.03 -11.18 11.03
C LEU A 105 1.77 -11.33 12.54
N MET A 106 0.51 -11.33 12.96
CA MET A 106 0.13 -11.44 14.38
C MET A 106 0.29 -12.84 14.96
N ALA A 107 0.61 -13.85 14.15
CA ALA A 107 0.85 -15.21 14.64
C ALA A 107 2.17 -15.32 15.42
N ASP A 108 2.23 -16.22 16.41
CA ASP A 108 3.38 -16.44 17.30
C ASP A 108 4.72 -16.69 16.58
N ARG A 109 4.68 -17.21 15.34
CA ARG A 109 5.87 -17.40 14.50
C ARG A 109 6.55 -16.08 14.10
N ASN A 110 5.78 -14.99 14.00
CA ASN A 110 6.22 -13.72 13.42
C ASN A 110 6.14 -12.55 14.42
N THR A 111 5.46 -12.74 15.55
CA THR A 111 5.32 -11.75 16.63
C THR A 111 5.51 -12.42 17.98
N CYS A 112 6.44 -11.89 18.78
CA CYS A 112 6.71 -12.32 20.15
C CYS A 112 5.51 -12.03 21.08
N ALA A 113 5.46 -12.70 22.23
CA ALA A 113 4.42 -12.46 23.25
C ALA A 113 4.36 -11.00 23.77
N ASN A 114 5.47 -10.26 23.69
CA ASN A 114 5.54 -8.82 24.00
C ASN A 114 5.23 -7.91 22.80
N MET A 115 4.65 -8.46 21.73
CA MET A 115 4.30 -7.81 20.47
C MET A 115 5.47 -7.32 19.60
N PHE A 116 6.72 -7.64 19.92
CA PHE A 116 7.83 -7.37 18.98
C PHE A 116 7.83 -8.33 17.80
N GLY A 117 8.18 -7.81 16.62
CA GLY A 117 8.39 -8.60 15.42
C GLY A 117 9.48 -9.64 15.60
N LEU A 118 9.35 -10.75 14.89
CA LEU A 118 10.18 -11.93 15.05
C LEU A 118 10.61 -12.53 13.69
N HIS A 119 11.87 -12.30 13.31
CA HIS A 119 12.52 -12.86 12.12
C HIS A 119 12.97 -14.30 12.33
N PRO A 120 12.97 -14.80 13.57
CA PRO A 120 14.09 -14.78 14.53
C PRO A 120 15.47 -14.24 14.08
N PRO A 121 16.21 -13.54 14.97
CA PRO A 121 15.77 -13.04 16.28
C PRO A 121 14.77 -11.87 16.11
N MET A 122 14.47 -11.15 17.19
CA MET A 122 13.61 -9.96 17.14
C MET A 122 14.12 -8.94 16.10
N GLN A 123 13.22 -8.43 15.26
CA GLN A 123 13.40 -7.20 14.48
C GLN A 123 12.18 -6.29 14.64
N ILE A 124 12.39 -4.99 14.47
CA ILE A 124 11.37 -3.96 14.70
C ILE A 124 10.71 -3.47 13.40
N ASP A 125 11.26 -3.82 12.25
CA ASP A 125 10.79 -3.38 10.93
C ASP A 125 9.36 -3.85 10.62
N GLY A 126 9.00 -5.09 11.00
CA GLY A 126 7.62 -5.59 10.92
C GLY A 126 6.62 -4.74 11.72
N ASN A 127 6.99 -4.28 12.92
CA ASN A 127 6.13 -3.45 13.77
C ASN A 127 5.83 -2.08 13.14
N PHE A 128 6.87 -1.39 12.67
CA PHE A 128 6.68 -0.09 12.01
C PHE A 128 5.99 -0.25 10.65
N GLY A 129 6.40 -1.27 9.88
CA GLY A 129 5.83 -1.55 8.58
C GLY A 129 4.33 -1.83 8.65
N ILE A 130 3.87 -2.60 9.64
CA ILE A 130 2.44 -2.93 9.73
C ILE A 130 1.61 -1.72 10.17
N THR A 131 2.16 -0.85 11.01
CA THR A 131 1.51 0.41 11.38
C THR A 131 1.31 1.29 10.14
N ALA A 132 2.31 1.35 9.25
CA ALA A 132 2.19 2.05 7.98
C ALA A 132 1.19 1.37 7.03
N ALA A 133 1.19 0.04 6.94
CA ALA A 133 0.24 -0.71 6.12
C ALA A 133 -1.21 -0.47 6.55
N VAL A 134 -1.50 -0.47 7.85
CA VAL A 134 -2.85 -0.17 8.38
C VAL A 134 -3.29 1.25 8.00
N ALA A 135 -2.38 2.23 8.00
CA ALA A 135 -2.71 3.56 7.48
C ALA A 135 -3.05 3.52 5.98
N GLU A 136 -2.29 2.77 5.18
CA GLU A 136 -2.52 2.58 3.74
C GLU A 136 -3.83 1.82 3.42
N PHE A 137 -4.41 1.06 4.36
CA PHE A 137 -5.74 0.46 4.20
C PHE A 137 -6.85 1.52 4.20
N VAL A 138 -6.66 2.54 5.06
CA VAL A 138 -7.68 3.54 5.40
C VAL A 138 -7.51 4.82 4.59
N VAL A 139 -6.29 5.21 4.25
CA VAL A 139 -6.02 6.39 3.43
C VAL A 139 -4.76 6.27 2.59
N GLN A 140 -4.87 6.69 1.34
CA GLN A 140 -3.77 6.85 0.40
C GLN A 140 -3.70 8.29 -0.09
N SER A 141 -2.50 8.81 -0.35
CA SER A 141 -2.33 10.19 -0.83
C SER A 141 -1.14 10.35 -1.77
N HIS A 142 -0.81 9.31 -2.53
CA HIS A 142 0.45 9.22 -3.30
C HIS A 142 0.28 9.47 -4.82
N ALA A 143 -0.96 9.62 -5.29
CA ALA A 143 -1.31 9.76 -6.72
C ALA A 143 -2.12 11.04 -6.99
N ASP A 144 -1.71 12.16 -6.38
CA ASP A 144 -2.34 13.49 -6.51
C ASP A 144 -3.83 13.55 -6.12
N VAL A 145 -4.27 12.59 -5.32
CA VAL A 145 -5.60 12.47 -4.74
C VAL A 145 -5.50 11.84 -3.35
N ILE A 146 -6.31 12.31 -2.41
CA ILE A 146 -6.55 11.63 -1.13
C ILE A 146 -7.61 10.56 -1.38
N ASP A 147 -7.20 9.30 -1.42
CA ASP A 147 -8.08 8.15 -1.60
C ASP A 147 -8.47 7.60 -0.22
N LEU A 148 -9.77 7.64 0.08
CA LEU A 148 -10.34 7.24 1.37
C LEU A 148 -10.84 5.81 1.30
N LEU A 149 -10.51 5.04 2.34
CA LEU A 149 -10.86 3.62 2.50
C LEU A 149 -10.47 2.76 1.28
N PRO A 150 -9.27 2.96 0.67
CA PRO A 150 -8.92 2.33 -0.61
C PRO A 150 -8.79 0.80 -0.53
N ALA A 151 -8.52 0.25 0.65
CA ALA A 151 -8.37 -1.18 0.88
C ALA A 151 -8.89 -1.58 2.27
N LEU A 152 -10.06 -1.04 2.66
CA LEU A 152 -10.66 -1.32 3.96
C LEU A 152 -11.09 -2.81 4.08
N PRO A 153 -10.61 -3.55 5.10
CA PRO A 153 -10.97 -4.97 5.25
C PRO A 153 -12.47 -5.19 5.44
N ALA A 154 -12.99 -6.30 4.89
CA ALA A 154 -14.39 -6.68 4.98
C ALA A 154 -14.89 -6.85 6.44
N ASP A 155 -14.00 -7.21 7.37
CA ASP A 155 -14.35 -7.36 8.78
C ASP A 155 -14.50 -6.01 9.51
N TRP A 156 -13.94 -4.93 8.96
CA TRP A 156 -13.95 -3.60 9.56
C TRP A 156 -15.20 -2.82 9.13
N LYS A 157 -16.38 -3.39 9.41
CA LYS A 157 -17.66 -2.85 8.94
C LYS A 157 -17.94 -1.43 9.44
N VAL A 158 -17.66 -1.18 10.72
CA VAL A 158 -17.90 0.11 11.38
C VAL A 158 -16.62 0.53 12.09
N GLY A 159 -16.23 1.80 11.96
CA GLY A 159 -15.02 2.28 12.60
C GLY A 159 -14.67 3.72 12.29
N HIS A 160 -13.54 4.14 12.81
CA HIS A 160 -12.96 5.45 12.53
C HIS A 160 -11.44 5.43 12.65
N ALA A 161 -10.78 6.38 12.00
CA ALA A 161 -9.36 6.67 12.15
C ALA A 161 -9.15 8.18 12.24
N LYS A 162 -8.43 8.66 13.25
CA LYS A 162 -8.25 10.10 13.52
C LYS A 162 -6.78 10.49 13.51
N GLY A 163 -6.52 11.72 13.10
CA GLY A 163 -5.16 12.29 13.10
C GLY A 163 -4.24 11.74 12.01
N LEU A 164 -4.76 10.99 11.03
CA LEU A 164 -3.96 10.49 9.91
C LEU A 164 -3.51 11.67 9.05
N ARG A 165 -2.27 11.63 8.54
CA ARG A 165 -1.73 12.68 7.68
C ARG A 165 -1.76 12.25 6.22
N ALA A 166 -2.16 13.16 5.35
CA ALA A 166 -2.05 13.02 3.91
C ALA A 166 -1.03 14.02 3.33
N ARG A 167 -0.42 13.65 2.19
CA ARG A 167 0.47 14.55 1.44
C ARG A 167 -0.27 15.84 1.09
N GLY A 168 0.47 16.96 1.01
CA GLY A 168 -0.13 18.29 0.81
C GLY A 168 -0.40 19.06 2.11
N GLY A 169 -0.13 18.47 3.28
CA GLY A 169 -0.28 19.16 4.56
C GLY A 169 -1.70 19.03 5.14
N HIS A 170 -2.32 17.87 4.95
CA HIS A 170 -3.67 17.61 5.45
C HIS A 170 -3.65 16.60 6.60
N GLN A 171 -4.52 16.80 7.58
CA GLN A 171 -4.86 15.87 8.64
C GLN A 171 -6.32 15.44 8.48
N LEU A 172 -6.58 14.14 8.63
CA LEU A 172 -7.86 13.51 8.34
C LEU A 172 -8.38 12.77 9.57
N ASP A 173 -9.67 12.99 9.84
CA ASP A 173 -10.47 12.12 10.68
C ASP A 173 -11.55 11.47 9.80
N ILE A 174 -11.52 10.15 9.66
CA ILE A 174 -12.33 9.36 8.73
C ILE A 174 -13.26 8.45 9.54
N TYR A 175 -14.55 8.43 9.19
CA TYR A 175 -15.57 7.63 9.85
C TYR A 175 -16.36 6.83 8.81
N TRP A 176 -16.60 5.55 9.08
CA TRP A 176 -17.32 4.67 8.18
C TRP A 176 -18.30 3.77 8.91
N ASP A 177 -19.35 3.38 8.19
CA ASP A 177 -20.37 2.44 8.63
C ASP A 177 -20.78 1.56 7.44
N ASN A 178 -20.85 0.25 7.65
CA ASN A 178 -21.02 -0.78 6.63
C ASN A 178 -20.17 -0.51 5.37
N HIS A 179 -18.86 -0.29 5.58
CA HIS A 179 -17.86 0.02 4.54
C HIS A 179 -18.14 1.27 3.70
N THR A 180 -19.12 2.06 4.09
CA THR A 180 -19.45 3.31 3.42
C THR A 180 -18.86 4.48 4.19
N LEU A 181 -18.22 5.40 3.47
CA LEU A 181 -17.75 6.65 4.07
C LEU A 181 -18.95 7.42 4.62
N ASN A 182 -19.00 7.57 5.95
CA ASN A 182 -20.04 8.32 6.63
C ASN A 182 -19.65 9.79 6.73
N ASN A 183 -18.45 10.08 7.24
CA ASN A 183 -17.94 11.44 7.38
C ASN A 183 -16.42 11.49 7.24
N VAL A 184 -15.90 12.63 6.77
CA VAL A 184 -14.47 12.94 6.78
C VAL A 184 -14.26 14.41 7.15
N LEU A 185 -13.37 14.66 8.11
CA LEU A 185 -12.92 16.01 8.47
C LEU A 185 -11.51 16.23 7.94
N ILE A 186 -11.25 17.37 7.31
CA ILE A 186 -9.98 17.66 6.62
C ILE A 186 -9.40 18.98 7.13
N LYS A 187 -8.53 18.87 8.13
CA LYS A 187 -7.75 20.02 8.59
C LYS A 187 -6.57 20.22 7.64
N SER A 188 -6.49 21.38 7.00
CA SER A 188 -5.39 21.70 6.10
C SER A 188 -4.46 22.73 6.70
N SER A 189 -3.14 22.56 6.55
CA SER A 189 -2.16 23.59 6.87
C SER A 189 -1.92 24.56 5.71
N VAL A 190 -2.55 24.33 4.56
CA VAL A 190 -2.44 25.16 3.35
C VAL A 190 -3.82 25.53 2.79
N ALA A 191 -3.91 26.69 2.17
CA ALA A 191 -5.11 27.08 1.41
C ALA A 191 -5.03 26.51 -0.01
N GLY A 192 -6.17 26.16 -0.60
CA GLY A 192 -6.24 25.71 -1.99
C GLY A 192 -7.35 24.70 -2.24
N GLU A 193 -7.09 23.79 -3.16
CA GLU A 193 -8.01 22.73 -3.53
C GLU A 193 -7.32 21.37 -3.37
N VAL A 194 -8.08 20.41 -2.85
CA VAL A 194 -7.63 19.02 -2.71
C VAL A 194 -8.64 18.09 -3.34
N LYS A 195 -8.15 17.11 -4.09
CA LYS A 195 -8.99 16.03 -4.63
C LYS A 195 -9.12 14.93 -3.59
N VAL A 196 -10.35 14.54 -3.31
CA VAL A 196 -10.69 13.46 -2.39
C VAL A 196 -11.50 12.42 -3.14
N LYS A 197 -11.12 11.16 -2.99
CA LYS A 197 -11.73 10.01 -3.65
C LYS A 197 -12.31 9.05 -2.63
N PHE A 198 -13.47 8.48 -2.95
CA PHE A 198 -14.04 7.33 -2.28
C PHE A 198 -14.69 6.43 -3.32
N GLY A 199 -14.23 5.18 -3.43
CA GLY A 199 -14.60 4.28 -4.52
C GLY A 199 -14.28 4.91 -5.88
N ASN A 200 -15.29 5.05 -6.74
CA ASN A 200 -15.13 5.69 -8.07
C ASN A 200 -15.46 7.19 -8.08
N THR A 201 -15.87 7.75 -6.93
CA THR A 201 -16.26 9.16 -6.86
C THR A 201 -15.07 10.02 -6.46
N VAL A 202 -14.79 11.06 -7.25
CA VAL A 202 -13.79 12.08 -6.92
C VAL A 202 -14.48 13.42 -6.73
N LYS A 203 -14.12 14.13 -5.66
CA LYS A 203 -14.59 15.49 -5.36
C LYS A 203 -13.39 16.41 -5.14
N THR A 204 -13.47 17.62 -5.64
CA THR A 204 -12.53 18.69 -5.30
C THR A 204 -13.11 19.51 -4.15
N ILE A 205 -12.34 19.64 -3.07
CA ILE A 205 -12.73 20.36 -1.86
C ILE A 205 -11.81 21.56 -1.70
N LYS A 206 -12.41 22.74 -1.47
CA LYS A 206 -11.65 23.92 -1.07
C LYS A 206 -11.25 23.80 0.39
N VAL A 207 -9.97 23.98 0.67
CA VAL A 207 -9.40 23.92 2.01
C VAL A 207 -8.78 25.26 2.37
N ASP A 208 -8.89 25.63 3.64
CA ASP A 208 -8.39 26.89 4.18
C ASP A 208 -7.85 26.63 5.60
N PRO A 209 -6.63 27.04 5.97
CA PRO A 209 -6.09 26.83 7.31
C PRO A 209 -6.94 27.40 8.44
N SER A 210 -7.79 28.39 8.16
CA SER A 210 -8.71 28.99 9.12
C SER A 210 -9.95 28.15 9.42
N LYS A 211 -10.20 27.06 8.68
CA LYS A 211 -11.40 26.22 8.80
C LYS A 211 -11.04 24.72 8.74
N PRO A 212 -11.61 23.89 9.63
CA PRO A 212 -11.48 22.43 9.55
C PRO A 212 -12.33 21.80 8.44
#